data_AF-A0A2G4HUU0-F1
#
_entry.id   AF-A0A2G4HUU0-F1
#
_cell.length_a   1.000
_cell.length_b   1.000
_cell.length_c   1.000
_cell.angle_alpha   90.00
_cell.angle_beta   90.00
_cell.angle_gamma   90.00
#
_symmetry.space_group_name_H-M   'P 1'
#
loop_
_entity.id
_entity.type
_entity.pdbx_description
1 polymer ?
#
loop_
_entity_poly.entity_id
_entity_poly.type
_entity_poly.pdbx_seq_one_letter_code
_entity_poly.pdbx_strand_id
1 'polypeptide(L)'
;MRIPDGTKVKHRHEGYIGFIDGLTEIVTGPNRNPDGKTQYRMNTGAPDRQLVTENDLSILMDDEELVIMLRQKAPYRRAVTQSLQSVFAADRFLKLS
;
A
#
# COMPACT_ATOMS: atom_id res chain seq x y z
N MET A 1 11.31 -4.61 3.55
CA MET A 1 10.93 -3.68 2.46
C MET A 1 9.63 -2.99 2.84
N ARG A 2 9.46 -1.71 2.50
CA ARG A 2 8.21 -0.96 2.68
C ARG A 2 7.37 -1.02 1.39
N ILE A 3 6.06 -0.82 1.50
CA ILE A 3 5.19 -0.54 0.35
C ILE A 3 5.65 0.78 -0.29
N PRO A 4 6.08 0.79 -1.57
CA PRO A 4 6.56 2.01 -2.23
C PRO A 4 5.44 3.01 -2.51
N ASP A 5 5.81 4.29 -2.59
CA ASP A 5 4.91 5.35 -3.04
C ASP A 5 4.40 5.07 -4.47
N GLY A 6 3.16 5.48 -4.72
CA GLY A 6 2.43 5.21 -5.94
C GLY A 6 1.84 3.81 -6.02
N THR A 7 2.05 2.93 -5.03
CA THR A 7 1.40 1.61 -4.97
C THR A 7 -0.09 1.76 -4.67
N LYS A 8 -0.93 1.10 -5.46
CA LYS A 8 -2.38 1.06 -5.23
C LYS A 8 -2.69 0.06 -4.11
N VAL A 9 -3.45 0.50 -3.13
CA VAL A 9 -3.78 -0.28 -1.93
C VAL A 9 -5.27 -0.17 -1.61
N LYS A 10 -5.76 -1.12 -0.81
CA LYS A 10 -7.10 -1.14 -0.24
C LYS A 10 -7.01 -1.21 1.28
N HIS A 11 -7.75 -0.39 2.01
CA HIS A 11 -7.88 -0.53 3.45
C HIS A 11 -8.63 -1.83 3.79
N ARG A 12 -8.08 -2.68 4.64
CA ARG A 12 -8.61 -4.04 4.94
C ARG A 12 -9.95 -3.99 5.66
N HIS A 13 -10.11 -3.05 6.59
CA HIS A 13 -11.32 -2.92 7.40
C HIS A 13 -12.38 -2.00 6.76
N GLU A 14 -11.97 -0.81 6.33
CA GLU A 14 -12.89 0.22 5.82
C GLU A 14 -13.15 0.11 4.31
N GLY A 15 -12.35 -0.66 3.58
CA GLY A 15 -12.58 -0.97 2.17
C GLY A 15 -12.20 0.13 1.17
N TYR A 16 -11.77 1.31 1.63
CA TYR A 16 -11.30 2.40 0.76
C TYR A 16 -10.16 1.96 -0.14
N ILE A 17 -10.08 2.51 -1.35
CA ILE A 17 -9.00 2.26 -2.31
C ILE A 17 -8.30 3.57 -2.63
N GLY A 18 -6.98 3.51 -2.77
CA GLY A 18 -6.15 4.69 -2.97
C GLY A 18 -4.71 4.32 -3.29
N PHE A 19 -3.85 5.32 -3.30
CA PHE A 19 -2.42 5.16 -3.53
C PHE A 19 -1.63 5.62 -2.32
N ILE A 20 -0.54 4.91 -2.02
CA ILE A 20 0.44 5.40 -1.05
C ILE A 20 1.12 6.64 -1.63
N ASP A 21 1.21 7.72 -0.86
CA ASP A 21 1.95 8.94 -1.27
C ASP A 21 3.00 9.39 -0.25
N GLY A 22 3.29 8.55 0.74
CA GLY A 22 4.40 8.71 1.66
C GLY A 22 4.16 8.08 3.03
N LEU A 23 5.11 8.36 3.92
CA LEU A 23 5.06 8.05 5.35
C LEU A 23 4.98 9.34 6.15
N THR A 24 4.44 9.26 7.36
CA THR A 24 4.33 10.40 8.28
C THR A 24 4.52 9.97 9.73
N GLU A 25 5.17 10.81 10.53
CA GLU A 25 5.22 10.69 11.99
C GLU A 25 4.05 11.40 12.69
N ILE A 26 3.30 12.23 11.95
CA ILE A 26 1.96 12.67 12.37
C ILE A 26 1.03 11.50 12.13
N VAL A 27 0.46 10.97 13.20
CA VAL A 27 -0.17 9.66 13.26
C VAL A 27 -1.48 9.72 14.03
N THR A 28 -2.45 8.92 13.63
CA THR A 28 -3.76 8.80 14.28
C THR A 28 -3.85 7.51 15.09
N GLY A 29 -4.50 7.59 16.25
CA GLY A 29 -4.65 6.45 17.15
C GLY A 29 -3.33 5.88 17.69
N PRO A 30 -3.36 4.70 18.32
CA PRO A 30 -2.18 4.09 18.94
C PRO A 30 -1.31 3.29 17.96
N ASN A 31 -1.86 2.85 16.83
CA ASN A 31 -1.19 1.89 15.95
C ASN A 31 -0.14 2.56 15.07
N ARG A 32 0.98 1.87 14.83
CA ARG A 32 2.10 2.34 14.00
C ARG A 32 2.53 1.26 13.03
N ASN A 33 3.27 1.68 12.01
CA ASN A 33 4.05 0.78 11.18
C ASN A 33 5.12 0.05 12.02
N PRO A 34 5.71 -1.03 11.50
CA PRO A 34 6.76 -1.79 12.19
C PRO A 34 7.98 -1.00 12.71
N ASP A 35 8.20 0.25 12.26
CA ASP A 35 9.25 1.10 12.83
C ASP A 35 8.87 1.74 14.17
N GLY A 36 7.62 1.57 14.62
CA GLY A 36 7.08 2.15 15.84
C GLY A 36 6.83 3.66 15.78
N LYS A 37 7.04 4.31 14.63
CA LYS A 37 7.02 5.77 14.50
C LYS A 37 6.03 6.27 13.48
N THR A 38 5.91 5.58 12.35
CA THR A 38 5.21 6.12 11.18
C THR A 38 3.86 5.48 10.92
N GLN A 39 3.04 6.16 10.13
CA GLN A 39 1.92 5.58 9.38
C GLN A 39 2.08 5.92 7.89
N TYR A 40 1.42 5.12 7.05
CA TYR A 40 1.27 5.45 5.63
C TYR A 40 0.25 6.53 5.41
N ARG A 41 0.53 7.42 4.45
CA ARG A 41 -0.46 8.31 3.87
C ARG A 41 -1.07 7.66 2.64
N MET A 42 -2.38 7.48 2.68
CA MET A 42 -3.16 6.93 1.59
C MET A 42 -4.00 8.05 0.96
N ASN A 43 -3.77 8.28 -0.32
CA ASN A 43 -4.54 9.19 -1.14
C ASN A 43 -5.70 8.46 -1.82
N THR A 44 -6.92 8.72 -1.37
CA THR A 44 -8.18 8.17 -1.91
C THR A 44 -8.85 9.09 -2.93
N GLY A 45 -8.24 10.25 -3.24
CA GLY A 45 -8.85 11.33 -4.01
C GLY A 45 -9.66 12.31 -3.16
N ALA A 46 -9.85 12.03 -1.87
CA ALA A 46 -10.44 12.97 -0.91
C ALA A 46 -9.44 14.09 -0.53
N PRO A 47 -9.93 15.24 -0.01
CA PRO A 47 -9.07 16.32 0.47
C PRO A 47 -8.09 15.85 1.55
N ASP A 48 -8.61 15.07 2.51
CA ASP A 48 -7.81 14.54 3.61
C ASP A 48 -7.18 13.20 3.26
N ARG A 49 -5.91 13.05 3.64
CA ARG A 49 -5.21 11.77 3.53
C ARG A 49 -5.65 10.85 4.66
N GLN A 50 -5.89 9.59 4.29
CA GLN A 50 -6.10 8.54 5.29
C GLN A 50 -4.74 8.14 5.85
N LEU A 51 -4.61 8.12 7.17
CA LEU A 51 -3.41 7.67 7.86
C LEU A 51 -3.64 6.24 8.32
N VAL A 52 -2.84 5.32 7.78
CA VAL A 52 -3.12 3.87 7.84
C VAL A 52 -1.85 3.13 8.22
N THR A 53 -1.96 2.07 9.02
CA THR A 53 -0.79 1.22 9.29
C THR A 53 -0.55 0.24 8.16
N GLU A 54 0.69 -0.25 8.05
CA GLU A 54 1.05 -1.32 7.14
C GLU A 54 0.08 -2.49 7.28
N ASN A 55 -0.20 -2.95 8.50
CA ASN A 55 -1.06 -4.11 8.77
C ASN A 55 -2.51 -3.93 8.27
N ASP A 56 -2.99 -2.70 8.12
CA ASP A 56 -4.37 -2.43 7.70
C ASP A 56 -4.53 -2.29 6.18
N LEU A 57 -3.45 -2.49 5.40
CA LEU A 57 -3.48 -2.35 3.94
C LEU A 57 -3.50 -3.70 3.22
N SER A 58 -4.18 -3.81 2.10
CA SER A 58 -3.97 -4.85 1.10
C SER A 58 -3.39 -4.22 -0.16
N ILE A 59 -2.43 -4.90 -0.78
CA ILE A 59 -1.74 -4.47 -1.99
C ILE A 59 -2.53 -4.96 -3.20
N LEU A 60 -2.87 -4.05 -4.12
CA LEU A 60 -3.69 -4.39 -5.28
C LEU A 60 -2.83 -4.78 -6.47
N MET A 61 -3.21 -5.88 -7.12
CA MET A 61 -2.59 -6.41 -8.34
C MET A 61 -3.55 -6.30 -9.53
N ASP A 62 -2.99 -6.22 -10.74
CA ASP A 62 -3.74 -6.36 -11.98
C ASP A 62 -3.87 -7.83 -12.42
N ASP A 63 -4.45 -8.04 -13.59
CA ASP A 63 -4.69 -9.37 -14.17
C ASP A 63 -3.41 -10.11 -14.56
N GLU A 64 -2.30 -9.38 -14.74
CA GLU A 64 -0.96 -9.95 -14.96
C GLU A 64 -0.25 -10.31 -13.64
N GLU A 65 -0.96 -10.23 -12.52
CA GLU A 65 -0.44 -10.47 -11.17
C GLU A 65 0.68 -9.51 -10.77
N LEU A 66 0.69 -8.31 -11.37
CA LEU A 66 1.65 -7.26 -11.04
C LEU A 66 1.00 -6.23 -10.12
N VAL A 67 1.72 -5.82 -9.07
CA VAL A 67 1.30 -4.72 -8.20
C VAL A 67 1.00 -3.47 -9.03
N ILE A 68 -0.17 -2.89 -8.84
CA ILE A 68 -0.60 -1.69 -9.57
C ILE A 68 0.14 -0.48 -8.99
N MET A 69 0.81 0.28 -9.86
CA MET A 69 1.57 1.47 -9.47
C MET A 69 1.33 2.65 -10.41
N LEU A 70 1.29 3.86 -9.86
CA LEU A 70 1.15 5.09 -10.66
C LEU A 70 2.33 5.30 -11.60
N ARG A 71 2.05 5.41 -12.91
CA ARG A 71 2.99 5.82 -13.97
C ARG A 71 4.25 4.94 -14.07
N GLN A 72 4.21 3.70 -13.60
CA GLN A 72 5.34 2.77 -13.67
C GLN A 72 5.19 1.73 -14.78
N LYS A 73 6.31 1.33 -15.39
CA LYS A 73 6.36 0.32 -16.44
C LYS A 73 6.44 -1.10 -15.88
N ALA A 74 6.00 -2.08 -16.66
CA ALA A 74 5.94 -3.49 -16.25
C ALA A 74 7.25 -4.08 -15.68
N PRO A 75 8.46 -3.81 -16.23
CA PRO A 75 9.70 -4.35 -15.65
C PRO A 75 9.94 -3.91 -14.21
N TYR A 76 9.69 -2.63 -13.91
CA TYR A 76 9.82 -2.11 -12.55
C TYR A 76 8.75 -2.68 -11.62
N ARG A 77 7.50 -2.71 -12.07
CA ARG A 77 6.39 -3.31 -11.31
C ARG A 77 6.65 -4.77 -10.95
N ARG A 78 7.27 -5.54 -11.86
CA ARG A 78 7.66 -6.93 -11.60
C ARG A 78 8.71 -7.05 -10.50
N ALA A 79 9.76 -6.22 -10.54
CA ALA A 79 10.78 -6.19 -9.49
C ALA A 79 10.19 -5.80 -8.12
N VAL A 80 9.30 -4.80 -8.09
CA VAL A 80 8.58 -4.40 -6.88
C VAL A 80 7.68 -5.53 -6.37
N THR A 81 6.93 -6.17 -7.25
CA THR A 81 6.03 -7.28 -6.90
C THR A 81 6.79 -8.42 -6.22
N GLN A 82 7.89 -8.87 -6.83
CA GLN A 82 8.76 -9.90 -6.24
C GLN A 82 9.30 -9.50 -4.87
N SER A 83 9.74 -8.25 -4.73
CA SER A 83 10.31 -7.75 -3.48
C SER A 83 9.27 -7.54 -2.37
N LEU A 84 8.01 -7.26 -2.73
CA LEU A 84 6.91 -7.21 -1.77
C LEU A 84 6.47 -8.61 -1.36
N GLN A 85 6.38 -9.55 -2.31
CA GLN A 85 5.99 -10.95 -2.04
C GLN A 85 7.02 -11.70 -1.18
N SER A 86 8.28 -11.27 -1.14
CA SER A 86 9.28 -11.85 -0.23
C SER A 86 9.15 -11.38 1.23
N VAL A 87 8.33 -10.36 1.49
CA VAL A 87 8.17 -9.74 2.82
C VAL A 87 6.74 -9.88 3.35
N PHE A 88 5.75 -9.75 2.48
CA PHE A 88 4.34 -9.80 2.84
C PHE A 88 3.74 -11.17 2.56
N ALA A 89 2.86 -11.63 3.45
CA ALA A 89 2.10 -12.86 3.27
C ALA A 89 1.17 -12.78 2.04
N ALA A 90 0.84 -13.94 1.46
CA ALA A 90 0.05 -14.00 0.23
C ALA A 90 -1.36 -13.37 0.35
N ASP A 91 -1.97 -13.42 1.54
CA ASP A 91 -3.30 -12.83 1.83
C ASP A 91 -3.30 -11.28 1.79
N ARG A 92 -2.12 -10.68 1.64
CA ARG A 92 -1.92 -9.24 1.50
C ARG A 92 -2.16 -8.77 0.07
N PHE A 93 -2.17 -9.67 -0.91
CA PHE A 93 -2.26 -9.34 -2.32
C PHE A 93 -3.64 -9.67 -2.85
N LEU A 94 -4.35 -8.67 -3.38
CA LEU A 94 -5.69 -8.82 -3.93
C LEU A 94 -5.71 -8.43 -5.41
N LYS A 95 -6.30 -9.26 -6.26
CA LYS A 95 -6.60 -8.86 -7.64
C LYS A 95 -7.70 -7.81 -7.63
N LEU A 96 -7.50 -6.74 -8.39
CA LEU A 96 -8.53 -5.74 -8.62
C LEU A 96 -9.50 -6.31 -9.66
N SER A 97 -10.58 -6.95 -9.18
CA SER A 97 -11.72 -7.40 -9.99
C SER A 97 -12.50 -6.24 -10.60
#